data_AF-A0AAU6HBU4-F1
#
_entry.id   AF-A0AAU6HBU4-F1
#
_cell.length_a   1.000
_cell.length_b   1.000
_cell.length_c   1.000
_cell.angle_alpha   90.00
_cell.angle_beta   90.00
_cell.angle_gamma   90.00
#
_symmetry.space_group_name_H-M   'P 1'
#
loop_
_entity.id
_entity.type
_entity.pdbx_description
1 polymer ?
#
loop_
_entity_poly.entity_id
_entity_poly.type
_entity_poly.pdbx_seq_one_letter_code
_entity_poly.pdbx_strand_id
1 'polypeptide(L)'
;MGETPSEQMPFRIAYDETARQLVVWMTYGSGPKQTTRRKEVGSVEALAVTVARHRYEAFLQGQLADELTRAGVDHLGADPARLEAAVRALLDPACSVSLSTLLHGPTPPPTASSPPP
;
A
#
# COMPACT_ATOMS: atom_id res chain seq x y z
N MET A 1 -29.40 5.53 6.94
CA MET A 1 -28.56 5.33 5.75
C MET A 1 -27.14 5.55 6.20
N GLY A 2 -26.34 4.49 6.32
CA GLY A 2 -24.94 4.61 6.72
C GLY A 2 -24.12 4.93 5.50
N GLU A 3 -23.67 6.18 5.35
CA GLU A 3 -22.58 6.52 4.45
C GLU A 3 -21.36 5.74 4.91
N THR A 4 -20.98 4.73 4.14
CA THR A 4 -19.64 4.15 4.22
C THR A 4 -18.68 5.31 3.92
N PRO A 5 -17.71 5.63 4.80
CA PRO A 5 -16.76 6.69 4.50
C PRO A 5 -16.05 6.27 3.21
N SER A 6 -16.35 6.98 2.13
CA SER A 6 -15.66 6.80 0.86
C SER A 6 -14.18 6.94 1.19
N GLU A 7 -13.42 5.90 0.89
CA GLU A 7 -11.98 5.82 1.11
C GLU A 7 -11.36 7.03 0.41
N GLN A 8 -11.19 8.11 1.18
CA GLN A 8 -10.87 9.40 0.62
C GLN A 8 -9.41 9.29 0.23
N MET A 9 -9.17 9.14 -1.08
CA MET A 9 -7.82 9.00 -1.62
C MET A 9 -6.92 10.05 -0.95
N PRO A 10 -5.68 9.71 -0.56
CA PRO A 10 -4.79 10.63 0.15
C PRO A 10 -4.31 11.80 -0.73
N PHE A 11 -4.93 11.97 -1.90
CA PHE A 11 -4.72 13.07 -2.80
C PHE A 11 -6.01 13.47 -3.51
N ARG A 12 -6.11 14.75 -3.83
CA ARG A 12 -7.16 15.34 -4.67
C ARG A 12 -6.50 16.12 -5.79
N ILE A 13 -7.05 16.05 -7.00
CA ILE A 13 -6.63 16.85 -8.15
C ILE A 13 -7.81 17.71 -8.59
N ALA A 14 -7.58 18.99 -8.86
CA ALA A 14 -8.55 19.86 -9.51
C ALA A 14 -7.87 20.77 -10.53
N TYR A 15 -8.63 21.29 -11.48
CA TYR A 15 -8.19 22.35 -12.38
C TYR A 15 -8.69 23.71 -11.87
N ASP A 16 -7.78 24.65 -11.75
CA ASP A 16 -8.08 26.05 -11.44
C ASP A 16 -8.26 26.80 -12.76
N GLU A 17 -9.51 27.09 -13.12
CA GLU A 17 -9.89 27.80 -14.36
C GLU A 17 -9.34 29.22 -14.43
N THR A 18 -9.16 29.87 -13.26
CA THR A 18 -8.73 31.27 -13.19
C THR A 18 -7.22 31.39 -13.41
N ALA A 19 -6.45 30.50 -12.77
CA ALA A 19 -5.01 30.42 -12.93
C ALA A 19 -4.55 29.49 -14.06
N ARG A 20 -5.48 28.79 -14.72
CA ARG A 20 -5.26 27.79 -15.78
C ARG A 20 -4.22 26.73 -15.41
N GLN A 21 -4.34 26.17 -14.21
CA GLN A 21 -3.36 25.21 -13.68
C GLN A 21 -4.01 24.02 -12.99
N LEU A 22 -3.32 22.89 -12.98
CA LEU A 22 -3.71 21.76 -12.15
C LEU A 22 -3.19 21.98 -10.72
N VAL A 23 -4.06 21.74 -9.74
CA VAL A 23 -3.73 21.82 -8.32
C VAL A 23 -3.90 20.43 -7.72
N VAL A 24 -2.84 19.95 -7.08
CA VAL A 24 -2.81 18.68 -6.37
C VAL A 24 -2.70 18.96 -4.89
N TRP A 25 -3.63 18.43 -4.10
CA TRP A 25 -3.54 18.37 -2.65
C TRP A 25 -3.14 16.95 -2.27
N MET A 26 -2.10 16.81 -1.44
CA MET A 26 -1.66 15.53 -0.89
C MET A 26 -1.74 15.61 0.63
N THR A 27 -2.44 14.65 1.23
CA THR A 27 -2.57 14.54 2.69
C THR A 27 -1.58 13.49 3.17
N TYR A 28 -0.72 13.88 4.11
CA TYR A 28 0.28 13.02 4.74
C TYR A 28 -0.04 12.83 6.23
N GLY A 29 0.29 11.63 6.74
CA GLY A 29 0.11 11.28 8.15
C GLY A 29 -1.22 10.58 8.45
N SER A 30 -1.37 10.10 9.68
CA SER A 30 -2.56 9.39 10.18
C SER A 30 -3.05 10.01 11.50
N GLY A 31 -4.37 10.01 11.71
CA GLY A 31 -5.00 10.57 12.92
C GLY A 31 -4.88 12.11 13.01
N PRO A 32 -4.80 12.69 14.22
CA PRO A 32 -4.86 14.15 14.43
C PRO A 32 -3.65 14.93 13.90
N LYS A 33 -2.63 14.26 13.36
CA LYS A 33 -1.40 14.87 12.81
C LYS A 33 -1.34 14.81 11.28
N GLN A 34 -2.50 14.93 10.62
CA GLN A 34 -2.52 15.03 9.17
C GLN A 34 -2.04 16.42 8.71
N THR A 35 -1.21 16.43 7.67
CA THR A 35 -0.73 17.65 7.02
C THR A 35 -1.10 17.60 5.54
N THR A 36 -1.67 18.68 5.02
CA THR A 36 -2.00 18.78 3.59
C THR A 36 -0.99 19.66 2.88
N ARG A 37 -0.35 19.14 1.83
CA ARG A 37 0.52 19.90 0.95
C ARG A 37 -0.20 20.20 -0.35
N ARG A 38 -0.12 21.45 -0.81
CA ARG A 38 -0.60 21.89 -2.12
C ARG A 38 0.57 21.97 -3.10
N LYS A 39 0.38 21.45 -4.32
CA LYS A 39 1.32 21.58 -5.44
C LYS A 39 0.56 22.06 -6.67
N GLU A 40 1.10 23.09 -7.31
CA GLU A 40 0.56 23.67 -8.54
C GLU A 40 1.36 23.17 -9.75
N VAL A 41 0.67 22.92 -10.86
CA VAL A 41 1.23 22.48 -12.14
C VAL A 41 0.63 23.35 -13.23
N GLY A 42 1.36 24.41 -13.61
CA GLY A 42 0.89 25.46 -14.50
C GLY A 42 1.13 25.24 -16.00
N SER A 43 1.72 24.11 -16.41
CA SER A 43 1.96 23.83 -17.83
C SER A 43 1.97 22.33 -18.13
N VAL A 44 1.79 21.99 -19.41
CA VAL A 44 1.83 20.59 -19.90
C VAL A 44 3.23 20.00 -19.73
N GLU A 45 4.28 20.80 -19.91
CA GLU A 45 5.67 20.39 -19.68
C GLU A 45 5.91 20.08 -18.20
N ALA A 46 5.43 20.94 -17.29
CA ALA A 46 5.52 20.71 -15.86
C ALA A 46 4.72 19.46 -15.42
N LEU A 47 3.60 19.19 -16.07
CA LEU A 47 2.81 17.97 -15.88
C LEU A 47 3.59 16.74 -16.35
N ALA A 48 4.16 16.77 -17.55
CA ALA A 48 4.95 15.67 -18.09
C ALA A 48 6.14 15.30 -17.19
N VAL A 49 6.88 16.31 -16.71
CA VAL A 49 7.99 16.11 -15.75
C VAL A 49 7.48 15.51 -14.43
N THR A 50 6.35 16.02 -13.91
CA THR A 50 5.77 15.51 -12.65
C THR A 50 5.32 14.05 -12.80
N VAL A 51 4.63 13.70 -13.88
CA VAL A 51 4.18 12.32 -14.14
C VAL A 51 5.37 11.40 -14.35
N ALA A 52 6.37 11.81 -15.13
CA ALA A 52 7.59 11.02 -15.35
C ALA A 52 8.31 10.72 -14.04
N ARG A 53 8.44 11.72 -13.16
CA ARG A 53 9.06 11.55 -11.83
C ARG A 53 8.31 10.52 -10.99
N HIS A 54 6.98 10.63 -10.88
CA HIS A 54 6.19 9.69 -10.08
C HIS A 54 6.24 8.27 -10.65
N ARG A 55 6.23 8.11 -11.98
CA ARG A 55 6.38 6.79 -12.62
C ARG A 55 7.75 6.19 -12.35
N TYR A 56 8.81 6.98 -12.44
CA TYR A 56 10.16 6.51 -12.15
C TYR A 56 10.33 6.13 -10.67
N GLU A 57 9.78 6.91 -9.75
CA GLU A 57 9.78 6.59 -8.33
C GLU A 57 9.00 5.30 -8.04
N ALA A 58 7.81 5.12 -8.62
CA ALA A 58 7.05 3.88 -8.50
C ALA A 58 7.82 2.67 -9.06
N PHE A 59 8.54 2.85 -10.18
CA PHE A 59 9.40 1.82 -10.75
C PHE A 59 10.56 1.43 -9.80
N LEU A 60 11.23 2.40 -9.19
CA LEU A 60 12.29 2.13 -8.21
C LEU A 60 11.75 1.42 -6.96
N GLN A 61 10.59 1.83 -6.46
CA GLN A 61 9.94 1.17 -5.31
C GLN A 61 9.52 -0.26 -5.64
N GLY A 62 9.04 -0.52 -6.87
CA GLY A 62 8.77 -1.87 -7.36
C GLY A 62 10.02 -2.74 -7.36
N GLN A 63 11.11 -2.27 -7.98
CA GLN A 63 12.39 -3.02 -7.97
C GLN A 63 12.91 -3.29 -6.56
N LEU A 64 12.82 -2.31 -5.65
CA LEU A 64 13.22 -2.51 -4.27
C LEU A 64 12.38 -3.60 -3.60
N ALA A 65 11.06 -3.61 -3.80
CA ALA A 65 10.18 -4.65 -3.26
C ALA A 65 10.57 -6.03 -3.79
N ASP A 66 10.84 -6.16 -5.08
CA ASP A 66 11.27 -7.42 -5.71
C ASP A 66 12.58 -7.96 -5.08
N GLU A 67 13.58 -7.10 -4.91
CA GLU A 67 14.86 -7.47 -4.29
C GLU A 67 14.70 -7.84 -2.81
N LEU A 68 13.83 -7.14 -2.07
CA LEU A 68 13.51 -7.50 -0.68
C LEU A 68 12.81 -8.85 -0.58
N THR A 69 11.85 -9.13 -1.48
CA THR A 69 11.19 -10.43 -1.57
C THR A 69 12.20 -11.54 -1.85
N ARG A 70 13.09 -11.32 -2.82
CA ARG A 70 14.16 -12.27 -3.16
C ARG A 70 15.09 -12.53 -1.97
N ALA A 71 15.58 -11.48 -1.33
CA ALA A 71 16.45 -11.62 -0.15
C ALA A 71 15.75 -12.37 1.00
N GLY A 72 14.44 -12.16 1.18
CA GLY A 72 13.64 -12.89 2.16
C GLY A 72 13.57 -14.40 1.87
N VAL A 73 13.43 -14.79 0.60
CA VAL A 73 13.46 -16.21 0.19
C VAL A 73 14.86 -16.78 0.37
N ASP A 74 15.87 -16.13 -0.20
CA ASP A 74 17.25 -16.62 -0.28
C ASP A 74 17.93 -16.71 1.10
N HIS A 75 17.61 -15.80 2.01
CA HIS A 75 18.34 -15.66 3.28
C HIS A 75 17.50 -15.87 4.54
N LEU A 76 16.17 -15.69 4.48
CA LEU A 76 15.29 -15.88 5.64
C LEU A 76 14.45 -17.16 5.53
N GLY A 77 14.59 -17.93 4.44
CA GLY A 77 13.85 -19.17 4.22
C GLY A 77 12.34 -18.94 4.04
N ALA A 78 11.95 -17.75 3.58
CA ALA A 78 10.55 -17.47 3.31
C ALA A 78 10.02 -18.34 2.16
N ASP A 79 8.83 -18.90 2.32
CA ASP A 79 8.13 -19.53 1.22
C ASP A 79 7.62 -18.45 0.25
N PRO A 80 8.02 -18.46 -1.02
CA PRO A 80 7.72 -17.38 -1.96
C PRO A 80 6.21 -17.20 -2.20
N ALA A 81 5.46 -18.30 -2.29
CA ALA A 81 4.02 -18.25 -2.55
C ALA A 81 3.25 -17.65 -1.35
N ARG A 82 3.63 -18.02 -0.13
CA ARG A 82 3.04 -17.49 1.10
C ARG A 82 3.42 -16.05 1.36
N LEU A 83 4.66 -15.67 1.07
CA LEU A 83 5.11 -14.28 1.17
C LEU A 83 4.32 -13.38 0.20
N GLU A 84 4.13 -13.81 -1.06
CA GLU A 84 3.33 -13.06 -2.03
C GLU A 84 1.85 -12.99 -1.62
N ALA A 85 1.28 -14.08 -1.10
CA ALA A 85 -0.08 -14.11 -0.57
C ALA A 85 -0.25 -13.14 0.61
N ALA A 86 0.73 -13.10 1.53
CA ALA A 86 0.73 -12.17 2.65
C ALA A 86 0.80 -10.71 2.21
N VAL A 87 1.67 -10.39 1.24
CA VAL A 87 1.76 -9.03 0.67
C VAL A 87 0.44 -8.62 0.03
N ARG A 88 -0.18 -9.48 -0.80
CA ARG A 88 -1.48 -9.20 -1.44
C ARG A 88 -2.58 -8.95 -0.41
N ALA A 89 -2.62 -9.76 0.64
CA ALA A 89 -3.57 -9.60 1.74
C ALA A 89 -3.37 -8.27 2.48
N LEU A 90 -2.11 -7.85 2.73
CA LEU A 90 -1.81 -6.58 3.39
C LEU A 90 -2.13 -5.35 2.53
N LEU A 91 -2.14 -5.49 1.19
CA LEU A 91 -2.55 -4.43 0.27
C LEU A 91 -4.07 -4.24 0.23
N ASP A 92 -4.85 -5.23 0.66
CA ASP A 92 -6.30 -5.14 0.76
C ASP A 92 -6.71 -4.53 2.12
N PRO A 93 -7.24 -3.30 2.15
CA PRO A 93 -7.65 -2.66 3.40
C PRO A 93 -8.80 -3.38 4.10
N ALA A 94 -9.53 -4.28 3.42
CA ALA A 94 -10.58 -5.09 4.01
C ALA A 94 -10.07 -6.43 4.58
N CYS A 95 -8.79 -6.76 4.40
CA CYS A 95 -8.26 -8.03 4.86
C CYS A 95 -8.21 -8.09 6.39
N SER A 96 -8.84 -9.12 6.97
CA SER A 96 -8.86 -9.40 8.41
C SER A 96 -8.06 -10.65 8.81
N VAL A 97 -7.42 -11.32 7.84
CA VAL A 97 -6.61 -12.52 8.10
C VAL A 97 -5.33 -12.12 8.81
N SER A 98 -4.96 -12.85 9.87
CA SER A 98 -3.72 -12.55 10.60
C SER A 98 -2.48 -12.81 9.74
N LEU A 99 -1.48 -11.94 9.86
CA LEU A 99 -0.20 -12.09 9.15
C LEU A 99 0.48 -13.43 9.46
N SER A 100 0.42 -13.89 10.71
CA SER A 100 0.98 -15.18 11.12
C SER A 100 0.32 -16.34 10.35
N THR A 101 -1.00 -16.31 10.20
CA THR A 101 -1.73 -17.32 9.41
C THR A 101 -1.34 -17.28 7.93
N LEU A 102 -1.13 -16.09 7.36
CA LEU A 102 -0.72 -15.94 5.96
C LEU A 102 0.69 -16.50 5.70
N LEU A 103 1.62 -16.25 6.63
CA LEU A 103 3.03 -16.68 6.48
C LEU A 103 3.25 -18.15 6.86
N HIS A 104 2.56 -18.65 7.89
CA HIS A 104 2.82 -19.99 8.46
C HIS A 104 1.69 -21.00 8.20
N GLY A 105 0.56 -20.54 7.68
CA GLY A 105 -0.62 -21.38 7.42
C GLY A 105 -1.52 -21.48 8.65
N PRO A 106 -2.64 -22.22 8.55
CA PRO A 106 -3.51 -22.43 9.70
C PRO A 106 -2.74 -23.17 10.80
N THR A 107 -2.74 -22.62 12.01
CA THR A 107 -2.24 -23.31 13.19
C THR A 107 -3.08 -24.60 13.35
N PRO A 108 -2.48 -25.79 13.42
CA PRO A 108 -3.24 -27.00 13.63
C PRO A 108 -4.02 -26.89 14.96
N PRO A 109 -5.26 -27.41 15.04
CA PRO A 109 -5.99 -27.43 16.29
C PRO A 109 -5.19 -28.21 17.33
N PRO A 110 -5.22 -27.82 18.62
CA PRO A 110 -4.58 -28.61 19.66
C PRO A 110 -5.14 -30.02 19.59
N THR A 111 -4.28 -30.98 19.27
CA THR A 111 -4.63 -32.40 19.31
C THR A 111 -5.16 -32.70 20.69
N ALA A 112 -6.46 -33.03 20.79
CA ALA A 112 -7.04 -33.54 22.02
C ALA A 112 -6.19 -34.75 22.45
N SER A 113 -5.39 -34.57 23.50
CA SER A 113 -4.74 -35.69 24.17
C SER A 113 -5.85 -36.64 24.59
N SER A 114 -5.91 -37.80 23.96
CA SER A 114 -6.71 -38.90 24.50
C SER A 114 -6.21 -39.17 25.92
N PRO A 115 -7.10 -39.21 26.93
CA PRO A 115 -6.69 -39.66 28.26
C PRO A 115 -6.24 -41.12 28.16
N PRO A 116 -5.14 -41.52 28.84
CA PRO A 116 -4.71 -42.91 28.89
C PRO A 116 -5.73 -43.77 29.65
N PRO A 117 -5.76 -45.10 29.40
CA PRO A 117 -6.74 -46.02 29.97
C PRO A 117 -6.63 -46.17 31.49
#